data_AF-A0A9Y1BMA7-F1
#
_entry.id   AF-A0A9Y1BMA7-F1
#
_cell.length_a   1.000
_cell.length_b   1.000
_cell.length_c   1.000
_cell.angle_alpha   90.00
_cell.angle_beta   90.00
_cell.angle_gamma   90.00
#
_symmetry.space_group_name_H-M   'P 1'
#
loop_
_entity.id
_entity.type
_entity.pdbx_description
1 polymer ?
#
loop_
_entity_poly.entity_id
_entity_poly.type
_entity_poly.pdbx_seq_one_letter_code
_entity_poly.pdbx_strand_id
1 'polypeptide(L)'
;MEEISVKEYLEKSGQLLEKYRFNIENLRHQRKQIEQKFFLPHEMVDFFHTNKSEYKVWLKIQDMILTLEDAYADLVGSMMEAKANPDNYNYYLEDKRITIMQLKETEEE
;
A
#
# COMPACT_ATOMS: atom_id res chain seq x y z
N MET A 1 -20.90 -2.11 -17.39
CA MET A 1 -19.60 -2.61 -16.89
C MET A 1 -19.61 -4.10 -17.12
N GLU A 2 -18.56 -4.68 -17.72
CA GLU A 2 -18.45 -6.14 -17.82
C GLU A 2 -18.45 -6.73 -16.40
N GLU A 3 -19.29 -7.74 -16.16
CA GLU A 3 -19.33 -8.47 -14.89
C GLU A 3 -18.03 -9.27 -14.72
N ILE A 4 -17.08 -8.69 -14.00
CA ILE A 4 -15.85 -9.39 -13.58
C ILE A 4 -16.23 -10.50 -12.61
N SER A 5 -15.83 -11.73 -12.88
CA SER A 5 -16.13 -12.86 -11.98
C SER A 5 -15.42 -12.71 -10.62
N VAL A 6 -15.92 -13.37 -9.57
CA VAL A 6 -15.23 -13.43 -8.25
C VAL A 6 -13.80 -13.96 -8.38
N LYS A 7 -13.58 -14.92 -9.29
CA LYS A 7 -12.23 -15.41 -9.59
C LYS A 7 -11.33 -14.30 -10.13
N GLU A 8 -11.81 -13.54 -11.11
CA GLU A 8 -11.07 -12.42 -11.71
C GLU A 8 -10.83 -11.28 -10.71
N TYR A 9 -11.79 -11.00 -9.83
CA TYR A 9 -11.64 -10.06 -8.72
C TYR A 9 -10.51 -10.48 -7.77
N LEU A 10 -10.49 -11.75 -7.35
CA LEU A 10 -9.45 -12.27 -6.45
C LEU A 10 -8.07 -12.25 -7.11
N GLU A 11 -7.97 -12.58 -8.41
CA GLU A 11 -6.72 -12.52 -9.16
C GLU A 11 -6.17 -11.09 -9.23
N LYS A 12 -6.99 -10.11 -9.65
CA LYS A 12 -6.57 -8.71 -9.72
C LYS A 12 -6.24 -8.11 -8.36
N SER A 13 -7.01 -8.47 -7.33
CA SER A 13 -6.74 -8.06 -5.95
C SER A 13 -5.40 -8.63 -5.46
N GLY A 14 -5.08 -9.88 -5.82
CA GLY A 14 -3.78 -10.49 -5.53
C GLY A 14 -2.61 -9.72 -6.16
N GLN A 15 -2.73 -9.33 -7.44
CA GLN A 15 -1.73 -8.51 -8.12
C GLN A 15 -1.54 -7.15 -7.42
N LEU A 16 -2.63 -6.53 -6.97
CA LEU A 16 -2.56 -5.26 -6.24
C LEU A 16 -1.88 -5.41 -4.87
N LEU A 17 -2.15 -6.49 -4.14
CA LEU A 17 -1.46 -6.80 -2.88
C LEU A 17 0.05 -6.96 -3.07
N GLU A 18 0.49 -7.59 -4.16
CA GLU A 18 1.91 -7.71 -4.50
C GLU A 18 2.54 -6.33 -4.75
N LYS A 19 1.85 -5.45 -5.48
CA LYS A 19 2.30 -4.06 -5.71
C LYS A 19 2.42 -3.28 -4.40
N TYR A 20 1.43 -3.39 -3.50
CA TYR A 20 1.51 -2.76 -2.17
C TYR A 20 2.69 -3.29 -1.37
N ARG A 21 2.89 -4.61 -1.32
CA ARG A 21 4.00 -5.22 -0.61
C ARG A 21 5.36 -4.74 -1.13
N PHE A 22 5.54 -4.74 -2.46
CA PHE A 22 6.76 -4.25 -3.08
C PHE A 22 7.03 -2.77 -2.75
N ASN A 23 6.00 -1.93 -2.83
CA ASN A 23 6.11 -0.50 -2.50
C ASN A 23 6.44 -0.26 -1.02
N ILE A 24 5.82 -1.01 -0.11
CA ILE A 24 6.13 -0.95 1.33
C ILE A 24 7.59 -1.36 1.58
N GLU A 25 8.07 -2.43 0.96
CA GLU A 25 9.47 -2.88 1.08
C GLU A 25 10.45 -1.82 0.57
N ASN A 26 10.17 -1.20 -0.58
CA ASN A 26 10.99 -0.10 -1.12
C ASN A 26 11.00 1.13 -0.20
N LEU A 27 9.83 1.55 0.31
CA LEU A 27 9.73 2.67 1.25
C LEU A 27 10.47 2.40 2.55
N ARG A 28 10.35 1.18 3.10
CA ARG A 28 11.11 0.76 4.29
C ARG A 28 12.62 0.80 4.03
N HIS A 29 13.06 0.41 2.83
CA HIS A 29 14.47 0.52 2.46
C HIS A 29 14.93 1.99 2.42
N GLN A 30 14.17 2.89 1.78
CA GLN A 30 14.48 4.32 1.74
C GLN A 30 14.51 4.93 3.14
N ARG A 31 13.53 4.60 4.00
CA ARG A 31 13.50 5.05 5.41
C ARG A 31 14.75 4.60 6.15
N LYS A 32 15.12 3.32 5.98
CA LYS A 32 16.32 2.73 6.59
C LYS A 32 17.60 3.42 6.13
N GLN A 33 17.73 3.84 4.87
CA GLN A 33 18.90 4.59 4.38
C GLN A 33 19.06 5.94 5.09
N ILE A 34 17.96 6.59 5.46
CA ILE A 34 17.99 7.82 6.26
C ILE A 34 18.43 7.49 7.70
N GLU A 35 17.81 6.46 8.31
CA GLU A 35 18.05 6.05 9.69
C GLU A 35 19.48 5.51 9.93
N GLN A 36 20.10 4.87 8.93
CA GLN A 36 21.45 4.30 9.00
C GLN A 36 22.56 5.35 9.20
N LYS A 37 22.25 6.64 9.02
CA LYS A 37 23.18 7.74 9.30
C LYS A 37 23.41 7.94 10.81
N PHE A 38 22.57 7.35 11.66
CA PHE A 38 22.56 7.55 13.11
C PHE A 38 22.84 6.24 13.83
N PHE A 39 23.71 6.29 14.84
CA PHE A 39 24.00 5.12 15.67
C PHE A 39 23.01 5.05 16.85
N LEU A 40 22.61 6.21 17.38
CA LEU A 40 21.68 6.33 18.50
C LEU A 40 20.41 7.10 18.11
N PRO A 41 19.23 6.72 18.62
CA PRO A 41 17.97 7.39 18.27
C PRO A 41 17.93 8.90 18.57
N HIS A 42 18.60 9.37 19.61
CA HIS A 42 18.61 10.80 19.95
C HIS A 42 19.41 11.64 18.94
N GLU A 43 20.46 11.09 18.32
CA GLU A 43 21.22 11.77 17.26
C GLU A 43 20.33 12.07 16.05
N MET A 44 19.43 11.13 15.72
CA MET A 44 18.44 11.32 14.68
C MET A 44 17.46 12.45 15.04
N VAL A 45 17.01 12.50 16.29
CA VAL A 45 16.10 13.55 16.77
C VAL A 45 16.78 14.93 16.72
N ASP A 46 18.02 15.04 17.18
CA ASP A 46 18.81 16.28 17.13
C ASP A 46 19.07 16.73 15.69
N PHE A 47 19.38 15.78 14.80
CA PHE A 47 19.54 16.04 13.37
C PHE A 47 18.23 16.56 12.75
N PHE A 48 17.10 15.91 12.99
CA PHE A 48 15.80 16.36 12.50
C PHE A 48 15.32 17.65 13.15
N HIS A 49 15.75 17.94 14.38
CA HIS A 49 15.47 19.21 15.02
C HIS A 49 16.10 20.37 14.23
N THR A 50 17.32 20.18 13.73
CA THR A 50 18.07 21.18 12.97
C THR A 50 17.82 21.13 11.46
N ASN A 51 17.46 19.96 10.91
CA ASN A 51 17.26 19.71 9.48
C ASN A 51 15.80 19.34 9.18
N LYS A 52 14.90 20.32 9.23
CA LYS A 52 13.46 20.12 9.06
C LYS A 52 13.05 19.56 7.68
N SER A 53 13.83 19.80 6.64
CA SER A 53 13.59 19.25 5.29
C SER A 53 13.72 17.73 5.29
N GLU A 54 14.80 17.20 5.85
CA GLU A 54 15.06 15.76 5.98
C GLU A 54 14.00 15.08 6.85
N TYR A 55 13.60 15.73 7.96
CA TYR A 55 12.50 15.25 8.78
C TYR A 55 11.20 15.11 7.99
N LYS A 56 10.84 16.10 7.16
CA LYS A 56 9.64 16.04 6.32
C LYS A 56 9.70 14.90 5.31
N VAL A 57 10.88 14.60 4.76
CA VAL A 57 11.07 13.45 3.87
C VAL A 57 10.86 12.14 4.62
N TRP A 58 11.51 11.96 5.77
CA TRP A 58 11.37 10.77 6.62
C TRP A 58 9.90 10.56 7.04
N LEU A 59 9.23 11.63 7.48
CA LEU A 59 7.82 11.59 7.88
C LEU A 59 6.91 11.19 6.72
N LYS A 60 7.11 11.78 5.53
CA LYS A 60 6.34 11.43 4.33
C LYS A 60 6.48 9.94 3.98
N ILE A 61 7.69 9.38 4.09
CA ILE A 61 7.92 7.96 3.86
C ILE A 61 7.14 7.12 4.89
N GLN A 62 7.18 7.50 6.16
CA GLN A 62 6.45 6.83 7.23
C GLN A 62 4.93 6.86 6.99
N ASP A 63 4.37 8.02 6.64
CA ASP A 63 2.94 8.18 6.36
C ASP A 63 2.51 7.34 5.15
N MET A 64 3.33 7.28 4.10
CA MET A 64 3.08 6.43 2.93
C MET A 64 3.10 4.94 3.26
N ILE A 65 4.02 4.50 4.13
CA ILE A 65 4.06 3.10 4.60
C ILE A 65 2.75 2.76 5.32
N LEU A 66 2.33 3.58 6.29
CA LEU A 66 1.11 3.35 7.05
C LEU A 66 -0.13 3.31 6.15
N THR A 67 -0.23 4.27 5.22
CA THR A 67 -1.35 4.32 4.26
C THR A 67 -1.42 3.05 3.40
N LEU A 68 -0.27 2.53 2.94
CA LEU A 68 -0.23 1.30 2.15
C LEU A 68 -0.50 0.06 2.99
N GLU A 69 -0.06 0.02 4.25
CA GLU A 69 -0.36 -1.09 5.18
C GLU A 69 -1.85 -1.17 5.50
N ASP A 70 -2.50 -0.03 5.71
CA ASP A 70 -3.95 0.06 5.91
C ASP A 70 -4.69 -0.40 4.64
N ALA A 71 -4.31 0.12 3.47
CA ALA A 71 -4.92 -0.29 2.19
C ALA A 71 -4.71 -1.79 1.89
N TYR A 72 -3.55 -2.35 2.27
CA TYR A 72 -3.27 -3.77 2.16
C TYR A 72 -4.20 -4.59 3.05
N ALA A 73 -4.37 -4.19 4.32
CA ALA A 73 -5.26 -4.87 5.26
C ALA A 73 -6.73 -4.83 4.80
N ASP A 74 -7.20 -3.67 4.32
CA ASP A 74 -8.55 -3.48 3.80
C ASP A 74 -8.82 -4.37 2.58
N LEU A 75 -7.84 -4.47 1.66
CA LEU A 75 -7.94 -5.33 0.48
C LEU A 75 -7.97 -6.82 0.85
N VAL A 76 -7.12 -7.25 1.78
CA VAL A 76 -7.16 -8.63 2.31
C VAL A 76 -8.52 -8.94 2.93
N GLY A 77 -9.06 -8.03 3.75
CA GLY A 77 -10.39 -8.17 4.34
C GLY A 77 -11.48 -8.32 3.27
N SER A 78 -11.46 -7.45 2.27
CA SER A 78 -12.42 -7.48 1.15
C SER A 78 -12.32 -8.78 0.33
N MET A 79 -11.11 -9.31 0.13
CA MET A 79 -10.90 -10.61 -0.52
C MET A 79 -11.43 -11.78 0.32
N MET A 80 -11.24 -11.74 1.64
CA MET A 80 -11.75 -12.76 2.56
C MET A 80 -13.28 -12.78 2.56
N GLU A 81 -13.91 -11.61 2.62
CA GLU A 81 -15.36 -11.46 2.59
C GLU A 81 -15.96 -11.89 1.25
N ALA A 82 -15.38 -11.47 0.12
CA ALA A 82 -15.81 -11.90 -1.21
C ALA A 82 -15.68 -13.42 -1.41
N LYS A 83 -14.67 -14.06 -0.82
CA LYS A 83 -14.51 -15.52 -0.86
C LYS A 83 -15.54 -16.25 0.03
N ALA A 84 -15.88 -15.68 1.17
CA ALA A 84 -16.84 -16.26 2.11
C ALA A 84 -18.30 -16.08 1.65
N ASN A 85 -18.59 -14.95 1.01
CA ASN A 85 -19.89 -14.63 0.43
C ASN A 85 -19.74 -14.03 -0.98
N PRO A 86 -19.75 -14.90 -2.02
CA PRO A 86 -19.62 -14.48 -3.41
C PRO A 86 -20.68 -13.50 -3.91
N ASP A 87 -21.81 -13.33 -3.21
CA ASP A 87 -22.86 -12.39 -3.61
C ASP A 87 -22.56 -10.94 -3.20
N ASN A 88 -21.63 -10.74 -2.25
CA ASN A 88 -21.26 -9.42 -1.73
C ASN A 88 -20.19 -8.69 -2.57
N TYR A 89 -19.58 -9.34 -3.57
CA TYR A 89 -18.44 -8.75 -4.26
C TYR A 89 -18.78 -7.50 -5.09
N ASN A 90 -20.03 -7.37 -5.56
CA ASN A 90 -20.52 -6.18 -6.27
C ASN A 90 -20.38 -4.91 -5.43
N TYR A 91 -20.49 -5.00 -4.10
CA TYR A 91 -20.25 -3.87 -3.19
C TYR A 91 -18.79 -3.42 -3.21
N TYR A 92 -17.82 -4.34 -3.25
CA TYR A 92 -16.39 -4.00 -3.30
C TYR A 92 -15.96 -3.49 -4.68
N LEU A 93 -16.69 -3.83 -5.75
CA LEU A 93 -16.44 -3.27 -7.09
C LEU A 93 -16.81 -1.79 -7.19
N GLU A 94 -17.80 -1.36 -6.41
CA GLU A 94 -18.23 0.04 -6.33
C GLU A 94 -17.45 0.84 -5.28
N ASP A 95 -16.70 0.16 -4.40
CA ASP A 95 -15.86 0.79 -3.40
C ASP A 95 -14.66 1.48 -4.06
N LYS A 96 -14.78 2.79 -4.29
CA LYS A 96 -13.75 3.65 -4.88
C LYS A 96 -12.45 3.71 -4.08
N ARG A 97 -12.41 3.17 -2.86
CA ARG A 97 -11.16 3.02 -2.08
C ARG A 97 -10.29 1.91 -2.65
N ILE A 98 -10.88 0.93 -3.34
CA ILE A 98 -10.19 -0.26 -3.85
C ILE A 98 -10.26 -0.26 -5.39
N THR A 99 -9.31 0.40 -6.03
CA THR A 99 -9.32 0.60 -7.49
C THR A 99 -8.82 -0.63 -8.26
N ILE A 100 -9.54 -1.75 -8.19
CA ILE A 100 -9.17 -3.02 -8.85
C ILE A 100 -9.38 -2.97 -10.36
N MET A 101 -10.32 -2.15 -10.85
CA MET A 101 -10.70 -2.11 -12.27
C MET A 101 -9.66 -1.45 -13.21
N GLN A 102 -8.68 -0.71 -12.68
CA GLN A 102 -7.69 0.01 -13.50
C GLN A 102 -6.45 -0.83 -13.88
N LEU A 103 -6.31 -2.05 -13.36
CA LEU A 103 -5.09 -2.85 -13.55
C LEU A 103 -4.92 -3.47 -14.94
N LYS A 104 -5.98 -3.56 -15.76
CA LYS A 104 -5.89 -4.14 -17.11
C LYS A 104 -5.16 -3.25 -18.12
N GLU A 105 -5.02 -1.95 -17.84
CA GLU A 105 -4.46 -0.98 -18.81
C GLU A 105 -2.96 -0.72 -18.63
N THR A 106 -2.27 -1.34 -17.66
CA THR A 106 -0.87 -0.99 -17.31
C THR A 106 0.17 -2.07 -17.57
N GLU A 107 -0.18 -3.19 -18.23
CA GLU A 107 0.78 -4.26 -18.59
C GLU A 107 1.25 -4.25 -20.06
N GLU A 108 1.09 -3.13 -20.77
CA GLU A 108 1.75 -2.90 -22.06
C GLU A 108 2.50 -1.54 -22.05
N GLU A 109 3.68 -1.49 -21.42
CA GLU A 109 4.76 -0.55 -21.76
C GLU A 109 6.12 -1.05 -21.26
#